data_AF-A0A7K2M671-F1
#
_entry.id   AF-A0A7K2M671-F1
#
_cell.length_a   1.000
_cell.length_b   1.000
_cell.length_c   1.000
_cell.angle_alpha   90.00
_cell.angle_beta   90.00
_cell.angle_gamma   90.00
#
_symmetry.space_group_name_H-M   'P 1'
#
loop_
_entity.id
_entity.type
_entity.pdbx_description
1 polymer ?
#
loop_
_entity_poly.entity_id
_entity_poly.type
_entity_poly.pdbx_seq_one_letter_code
_entity_poly.pdbx_strand_id
1 'polypeptide(L)'
;MLSSSGTTRPGTAGPADRTPVAVHATDPILREGVLSQLRRYPEVDLREESGSGPGTVALLVDDTLDEAALARLRRLVRGEGARAVLVVSSLREAGLLDVIECGVGAIVWRHEATAHRLVQAVLAAARGDGDLPADLL
;
A
#
# COMPACT_ATOMS: atom_id res chain seq x y z
N MET A 1 -39.28 -27.06 -4.55
CA MET A 1 -37.83 -27.33 -4.47
C MET A 1 -37.26 -27.39 -5.87
N LEU A 2 -36.74 -26.28 -6.39
CA LEU A 2 -36.02 -26.23 -7.66
C LEU A 2 -34.79 -25.36 -7.42
N SER A 3 -33.68 -25.98 -7.02
CA SER A 3 -32.39 -25.31 -6.90
C SER A 3 -31.73 -25.27 -8.27
N SER A 4 -31.67 -24.08 -8.85
CA SER A 4 -30.81 -23.77 -9.99
C SER A 4 -29.37 -23.60 -9.48
N SER A 5 -28.54 -24.59 -9.73
CA SER A 5 -27.09 -24.50 -9.56
C SER A 5 -26.52 -23.59 -10.64
N GLY A 6 -26.21 -22.35 -10.28
CA GLY A 6 -25.39 -21.46 -11.09
C GLY A 6 -23.93 -21.93 -11.05
N THR A 7 -23.45 -22.47 -12.16
CA THR A 7 -22.03 -22.77 -12.36
C THR A 7 -21.28 -21.44 -12.58
N THR A 8 -20.57 -20.97 -11.56
CA THR A 8 -19.61 -19.88 -11.72
C THR A 8 -18.45 -20.36 -12.60
N ARG A 9 -18.38 -19.87 -13.83
CA ARG A 9 -17.19 -19.99 -14.67
C ARG A 9 -16.02 -19.27 -13.98
N PRO A 10 -14.81 -19.83 -13.91
CA PRO A 10 -13.63 -19.05 -13.58
C PRO A 10 -13.41 -18.03 -14.71
N GLY A 11 -13.51 -16.75 -14.36
CA GLY A 11 -13.25 -15.65 -15.28
C GLY A 11 -11.77 -15.66 -15.70
N THR A 12 -11.53 -15.56 -17.00
CA THR A 12 -10.26 -15.17 -17.60
C THR A 12 -9.79 -13.87 -16.93
N ALA A 13 -8.66 -13.91 -16.21
CA ALA A 13 -8.07 -12.75 -15.55
C ALA A 13 -7.72 -11.68 -16.61
N GLY A 14 -8.63 -10.72 -16.79
CA GLY A 14 -8.38 -9.49 -17.52
C GLY A 14 -7.66 -8.47 -16.63
N PRO A 15 -7.44 -7.23 -17.12
CA PRO A 15 -6.77 -6.14 -16.38
C PRO A 15 -7.42 -5.70 -15.04
N ALA A 16 -8.43 -6.42 -14.56
CA ALA A 16 -9.11 -6.23 -13.27
C ALA A 16 -8.36 -6.85 -12.06
N ASP A 17 -7.26 -7.56 -12.29
CA ASP A 17 -6.51 -8.27 -11.22
C ASP A 17 -5.28 -7.50 -10.72
N ARG A 18 -5.00 -6.32 -11.30
CA ARG A 18 -3.85 -5.50 -10.94
C ARG A 18 -4.23 -4.49 -9.87
N THR A 19 -3.40 -4.38 -8.84
CA THR A 19 -3.58 -3.42 -7.76
C THR A 19 -3.06 -2.05 -8.20
N PRO A 20 -3.91 -1.00 -8.25
CA PRO A 20 -3.45 0.36 -8.52
C PRO A 20 -2.57 0.85 -7.37
N VAL A 21 -1.37 1.34 -7.67
CA VAL A 21 -0.41 1.83 -6.66
C VAL A 21 0.10 3.21 -7.05
N ALA A 22 -0.02 4.17 -6.13
CA ALA A 22 0.61 5.47 -6.24
C ALA A 22 1.77 5.55 -5.22
N VAL A 23 2.98 5.85 -5.70
CA VAL A 23 4.16 5.97 -4.84
C VAL A 23 4.37 7.42 -4.44
N HIS A 24 4.34 7.66 -3.13
CA HIS A 24 4.57 8.96 -2.50
C HIS A 24 5.91 8.90 -1.75
N ALA A 25 6.86 9.74 -2.15
CA ALA A 25 8.13 9.90 -1.44
C ALA A 25 8.64 11.33 -1.63
N THR A 26 9.25 11.88 -0.59
CA THR A 26 9.83 13.23 -0.64
C THR A 26 11.16 13.26 -1.39
N ASP A 27 11.93 12.16 -1.34
CA ASP A 27 13.18 11.99 -2.09
C ASP A 27 12.91 11.34 -3.47
N PRO A 28 13.24 12.02 -4.58
CA PRO A 28 13.05 11.48 -5.93
C PRO A 28 13.87 10.22 -6.22
N ILE A 29 15.04 10.05 -5.59
CA ILE A 29 15.88 8.85 -5.76
C ILE A 29 15.18 7.64 -5.12
N LEU A 30 14.65 7.80 -3.90
CA LEU A 30 13.89 6.75 -3.24
C LEU A 30 12.65 6.38 -4.05
N ARG A 31 11.94 7.39 -4.55
CA ARG A 31 10.76 7.21 -5.40
C ARG A 31 11.08 6.37 -6.64
N GLU A 32 12.08 6.75 -7.41
CA GLU A 32 12.45 6.01 -8.63
C GLU A 32 12.98 4.61 -8.32
N GLY A 33 13.70 4.44 -7.21
CA GLY A 33 14.12 3.12 -6.73
C GLY A 33 12.93 2.20 -6.47
N VAL A 34 11.90 2.68 -5.78
CA VAL A 34 10.68 1.91 -5.48
C VAL A 34 9.86 1.64 -6.74
N LEU A 35 9.68 2.65 -7.61
CA LEU A 35 8.99 2.47 -8.89
C LEU A 35 9.70 1.42 -9.76
N SER A 36 11.03 1.48 -9.85
CA SER A 36 11.83 0.50 -10.58
C SER A 36 11.64 -0.92 -10.05
N GLN A 37 11.55 -1.08 -8.73
CA GLN A 37 11.28 -2.37 -8.10
C GLN A 37 9.89 -2.91 -8.46
N LEU A 38 8.85 -2.08 -8.36
CA LEU A 38 7.45 -2.46 -8.58
C LEU A 38 7.10 -2.69 -10.05
N ARG A 39 7.74 -1.99 -10.99
CA ARG A 39 7.54 -2.16 -12.45
C ARG A 39 7.75 -3.59 -12.95
N ARG A 40 8.50 -4.39 -12.19
CA ARG A 40 8.82 -5.79 -12.54
C ARG A 40 7.67 -6.76 -12.24
N TYR A 41 6.62 -6.31 -11.56
CA TYR A 41 5.54 -7.16 -11.08
C TYR A 41 4.24 -6.86 -11.83
N PRO A 42 3.70 -7.82 -12.61
CA PRO A 42 2.48 -7.61 -13.39
C PRO A 42 1.25 -7.36 -12.52
N GLU A 43 1.25 -7.81 -11.26
CA GLU A 43 0.16 -7.63 -10.29
C GLU A 43 0.00 -6.16 -9.84
N VAL A 44 1.01 -5.33 -10.07
CA VAL A 44 1.01 -3.92 -9.67
C VAL A 44 0.77 -3.02 -10.88
N ASP A 45 -0.21 -2.13 -10.77
CA ASP A 45 -0.49 -1.09 -11.76
C ASP A 45 -0.07 0.27 -11.21
N LEU A 46 1.10 0.74 -11.63
CA LEU A 46 1.67 2.00 -11.14
C LEU A 46 0.93 3.21 -11.72
N ARG A 47 0.47 4.08 -10.83
CA ARG A 47 -0.22 5.33 -11.13
C ARG A 47 0.62 6.54 -10.76
N GLU A 48 0.29 7.67 -11.37
CA GLU A 48 0.84 8.95 -10.95
C GLU A 48 0.39 9.28 -9.53
N GLU A 49 1.15 10.14 -8.85
CA GLU A 49 0.88 10.52 -7.47
C GLU A 49 -0.50 11.18 -7.30
N SER A 50 -0.96 11.91 -8.32
CA SER A 50 -2.28 12.54 -8.38
C SER A 50 -3.42 11.55 -8.64
N GLY A 51 -3.11 10.29 -8.95
CA GLY A 51 -4.06 9.23 -9.24
C GLY A 51 -4.53 8.45 -8.01
N SER A 52 -4.19 8.89 -6.80
CA SER A 52 -4.69 8.31 -5.55
C SER A 52 -6.20 8.54 -5.41
N GLY A 53 -6.90 7.49 -4.98
CA GLY A 53 -8.36 7.46 -4.93
C GLY A 53 -8.89 6.13 -4.40
N PRO A 54 -10.22 5.94 -4.36
CA PRO A 54 -10.83 4.72 -3.84
C PRO A 54 -10.32 3.48 -4.60
N GLY A 55 -9.85 2.48 -3.86
CA GLY A 55 -9.29 1.24 -4.44
C GLY A 55 -7.83 1.34 -4.90
N THR A 56 -7.17 2.48 -4.68
CA THR A 56 -5.71 2.64 -4.89
C THR A 56 -4.96 2.40 -3.59
N VAL A 57 -3.78 1.79 -3.70
CA VAL A 57 -2.82 1.70 -2.61
C VAL A 57 -1.82 2.85 -2.71
N ALA A 58 -1.85 3.76 -1.74
CA ALA A 58 -0.83 4.77 -1.57
C ALA A 58 0.36 4.16 -0.82
N LEU A 59 1.50 4.03 -1.49
CA LEU A 59 2.76 3.58 -0.90
C LEU A 59 3.59 4.80 -0.50
N LEU A 60 3.60 5.11 0.80
CA LEU A 60 4.39 6.20 1.36
C LEU A 60 5.77 5.66 1.76
N VAL A 61 6.82 6.32 1.27
CA VAL A 61 8.21 5.93 1.51
C VAL A 61 8.96 7.15 2.03
N ASP A 62 9.24 7.15 3.33
CA ASP A 62 9.98 8.21 4.00
C ASP A 62 10.95 7.57 5.02
N ASP A 63 12.05 8.25 5.35
CA ASP A 63 13.03 7.68 6.27
C ASP A 63 12.51 7.63 7.72
N THR A 64 11.83 8.71 8.10
CA THR A 64 11.18 8.91 9.40
C THR A 64 9.77 9.42 9.20
N LEU A 65 8.83 8.90 9.97
CA LEU A 65 7.47 9.42 9.99
C LEU A 65 7.40 10.70 10.83
N ASP A 66 7.34 11.85 10.17
CA ASP A 66 7.12 13.15 10.79
C ASP A 66 5.64 13.60 10.69
N GLU A 67 5.33 14.75 11.28
CA GLU A 67 3.97 15.32 11.25
C GLU A 67 3.48 15.61 9.83
N ALA A 68 4.38 16.02 8.92
CA ALA A 68 4.01 16.32 7.54
C ALA A 68 3.65 15.03 6.77
N ALA A 69 4.40 13.96 6.99
CA ALA A 69 4.13 12.64 6.44
C ALA A 69 2.82 12.06 7.03
N LEU A 70 2.58 12.20 8.34
CA LEU A 70 1.31 11.83 8.98
C LEU A 70 0.11 12.62 8.42
N ALA A 71 0.26 13.94 8.21
CA ALA A 71 -0.80 14.75 7.62
C ALA A 71 -1.12 14.29 6.18
N ARG A 72 -0.09 13.94 5.40
CA ARG A 72 -0.24 13.41 4.04
C ARG A 72 -0.92 12.05 4.05
N LEU A 73 -0.52 11.17 4.97
CA LEU A 73 -1.12 9.86 5.19
C LEU A 73 -2.62 9.98 5.52
N ARG A 74 -2.98 10.85 6.47
CA ARG A 74 -4.38 11.14 6.84
C ARG A 74 -5.19 11.62 5.64
N ARG A 75 -4.64 12.51 4.82
CA ARG A 75 -5.29 13.01 3.60
C ARG A 75 -5.56 11.89 2.59
N LEU A 76 -4.56 11.04 2.33
CA LEU A 76 -4.68 9.93 1.37
C LEU A 76 -5.74 8.91 1.82
N VAL A 77 -5.73 8.52 3.10
CA VAL A 77 -6.69 7.52 3.59
C VAL A 77 -8.09 8.11 3.76
N ARG A 78 -8.22 9.26 4.42
CA ARG A 78 -9.54 9.80 4.79
C ARG A 78 -10.15 10.74 3.75
N GLY A 79 -9.33 11.46 2.99
CA GLY A 79 -9.78 12.37 1.95
C GLY A 79 -9.99 11.67 0.61
N GLU A 80 -9.07 10.79 0.23
CA GLU A 80 -9.06 10.15 -1.09
C GLU A 80 -9.58 8.71 -1.06
N GLY A 81 -9.75 8.11 0.13
CA GLY A 81 -10.25 6.73 0.29
C GLY A 81 -9.24 5.66 -0.15
N ALA A 82 -7.95 6.03 -0.23
CA ALA A 82 -6.89 5.10 -0.56
C ALA A 82 -6.57 4.16 0.62
N ARG A 83 -6.05 2.98 0.32
CA ARG A 83 -5.38 2.13 1.31
C ARG A 83 -3.93 2.59 1.41
N ALA A 84 -3.36 2.60 2.61
CA ALA A 84 -1.99 3.06 2.80
C ALA A 84 -1.05 1.93 3.18
N VAL A 85 0.15 1.95 2.58
CA VAL A 85 1.31 1.17 2.99
C VAL A 85 2.41 2.15 3.37
N LEU A 86 3.02 1.95 4.53
CA LEU A 86 4.09 2.80 5.04
C LEU A 86 5.43 2.05 4.99
N VAL A 87 6.42 2.63 4.33
CA VAL A 87 7.81 2.16 4.33
C VAL A 87 8.66 3.16 5.08
N VAL A 88 9.23 2.76 6.22
CA VAL A 88 10.00 3.64 7.11
C VAL A 88 11.22 2.94 7.70
N SER A 89 12.29 3.68 8.03
CA SER A 89 13.45 3.08 8.71
C SER A 89 13.24 2.93 10.21
N SER A 90 12.41 3.80 10.78
CA SER A 90 12.06 3.78 12.19
C SER A 90 10.70 4.41 12.41
N LEU A 91 10.01 3.94 13.44
CA LEU A 91 8.73 4.48 13.87
C LEU A 91 8.82 4.72 15.38
N ARG A 92 8.49 5.94 15.81
CA ARG A 92 8.41 6.26 17.24
C ARG A 92 7.13 5.67 17.81
N GLU A 93 7.15 5.27 19.07
CA GLU A 93 5.98 4.71 19.76
C GLU A 93 4.75 5.63 19.66
N ALA A 94 4.95 6.94 19.84
CA ALA A 94 3.88 7.94 19.68
C ALA A 94 3.27 7.95 18.26
N GLY A 95 4.09 7.70 17.23
CA GLY A 95 3.63 7.67 15.84
C GLY A 95 2.97 6.34 15.44
N LEU A 96 3.19 5.25 16.19
CA LEU A 96 2.58 3.96 15.90
C LEU A 96 1.06 3.99 16.06
N LEU A 97 0.58 4.54 17.17
CA LEU A 97 -0.86 4.69 17.41
C LEU A 97 -1.52 5.55 16.33
N ASP A 98 -0.88 6.67 15.96
CA ASP A 98 -1.34 7.53 14.88
C ASP A 98 -1.50 6.77 13.55
N VAL A 99 -0.50 5.97 13.17
CA VAL A 99 -0.51 5.17 11.93
C VAL A 99 -1.66 4.15 11.94
N ILE A 100 -1.89 3.49 13.07
CA ILE A 100 -2.98 2.51 13.23
C ILE A 100 -4.34 3.22 13.15
N GLU A 101 -4.53 4.34 13.85
CA GLU A 101 -5.76 5.14 13.82
C GLU A 101 -6.04 5.77 12.45
N CYS A 102 -4.98 6.03 11.68
CA CYS A 102 -5.09 6.47 10.29
C CYS A 102 -5.59 5.35 9.37
N GLY A 103 -5.57 4.08 9.78
CA GLY A 103 -6.04 2.94 8.99
C GLY A 103 -5.02 2.46 7.97
N VAL A 104 -3.72 2.54 8.30
CA VAL A 104 -2.66 1.95 7.47
C VAL A 104 -2.84 0.44 7.38
N GLY A 105 -2.84 -0.08 6.15
CA GLY A 105 -3.02 -1.50 5.88
C GLY A 105 -1.74 -2.31 6.04
N ALA A 106 -0.57 -1.70 5.82
CA ALA A 106 0.70 -2.38 6.03
C ALA A 106 1.84 -1.43 6.44
N ILE A 107 2.75 -1.94 7.26
CA ILE A 107 4.02 -1.29 7.61
C ILE A 107 5.17 -2.20 7.14
N VAL A 108 6.16 -1.62 6.49
CA VAL A 108 7.37 -2.31 6.05
C VAL A 108 8.58 -1.53 6.53
N TRP A 109 9.51 -2.19 7.21
CA TRP A 109 10.76 -1.54 7.54
C TRP A 109 11.60 -1.32 6.27
N ARG A 110 12.27 -0.17 6.16
CA ARG A 110 13.08 0.18 4.98
C ARG A 110 14.18 -0.86 4.72
N HIS A 111 14.72 -1.48 5.76
CA HIS A 111 15.73 -2.53 5.63
C HIS A 111 15.16 -3.86 5.09
N GLU A 112 13.84 -4.06 5.15
CA GLU A 112 13.12 -5.22 4.62
C GLU A 112 12.46 -4.96 3.26
N ALA A 113 12.49 -3.70 2.78
CA ALA A 113 11.79 -3.19 1.61
C ALA A 113 12.37 -3.68 0.27
N THR A 114 12.49 -5.01 0.13
CA THR A 114 12.77 -5.71 -1.12
C THR A 114 11.55 -5.63 -2.03
N ALA A 115 11.77 -5.78 -3.33
CA ALA A 115 10.69 -5.71 -4.31
C ALA A 115 9.55 -6.70 -4.02
N HIS A 116 9.88 -7.93 -3.60
CA HIS A 116 8.88 -8.93 -3.23
C HIS A 116 8.10 -8.52 -1.96
N ARG A 117 8.78 -8.05 -0.91
CA ARG A 117 8.14 -7.59 0.33
C ARG A 117 7.18 -6.42 0.08
N LEU A 118 7.59 -5.46 -0.75
CA LEU A 118 6.75 -4.32 -1.14
C LEU A 118 5.48 -4.76 -1.86
N VAL A 119 5.59 -5.72 -2.79
CA VAL A 119 4.43 -6.27 -3.50
C VAL A 119 3.49 -7.00 -2.54
N GLN A 120 4.02 -7.82 -1.62
CA GLN A 120 3.19 -8.51 -0.63
C GLN A 120 2.41 -7.53 0.25
N ALA A 121 3.08 -6.49 0.77
CA ALA A 121 2.44 -5.46 1.57
C ALA A 121 1.36 -4.69 0.80
N VAL A 122 1.63 -4.34 -0.46
CA VAL A 122 0.65 -3.71 -1.36
C VAL A 122 -0.58 -4.59 -1.55
N LEU A 123 -0.39 -5.87 -1.87
CA LEU A 123 -1.49 -6.79 -2.12
C LEU A 123 -2.30 -7.08 -0.85
N ALA A 124 -1.65 -7.18 0.31
CA ALA A 124 -2.32 -7.31 1.61
C ALA A 124 -3.19 -6.08 1.89
N ALA A 125 -2.62 -4.87 1.79
CA ALA A 125 -3.36 -3.63 2.02
C ALA A 125 -4.53 -3.46 1.03
N ALA A 126 -4.38 -3.86 -0.23
CA ALA A 126 -5.44 -3.82 -1.23
C ALA A 126 -6.63 -4.72 -0.87
N ARG A 127 -6.38 -5.89 -0.27
CA ARG A 127 -7.43 -6.80 0.23
C ARG A 127 -8.06 -6.32 1.55
N GLY A 128 -7.45 -5.33 2.20
CA GLY A 128 -7.84 -4.89 3.54
C GLY A 128 -7.25 -5.77 4.65
N ASP A 129 -6.28 -6.62 4.32
CA ASP A 129 -5.51 -7.38 5.30
C ASP A 129 -4.50 -6.44 5.99
N GLY A 130 -4.30 -6.64 7.29
CA GLY A 130 -3.24 -5.98 8.05
C GLY A 130 -1.92 -6.72 7.89
N ASP A 131 -0.84 -6.00 7.58
CA ASP A 131 0.51 -6.55 7.46
C ASP A 131 1.51 -5.68 8.23
N LEU A 132 1.76 -6.07 9.48
CA LEU A 132 2.68 -5.40 10.39
C LEU A 132 3.94 -6.26 10.57
N PRO A 133 5.12 -5.65 10.68
CA PRO A 133 6.34 -6.38 10.99
C PRO A 133 6.25 -7.00 12.39
N ALA A 134 6.93 -8.13 12.59
CA ALA A 134 6.72 -9.00 13.75
C ALA A 134 7.08 -8.36 15.10
N ASP A 135 7.93 -7.34 15.09
CA ASP A 135 8.30 -6.54 16.26
C ASP A 135 7.23 -5.53 16.69
N LEU A 136 6.18 -5.35 15.89
CA LEU A 136 5.00 -4.51 16.19
C LEU A 136 3.75 -5.33 16.55
N LEU A 137 3.86 -6.66 16.62
CA LEU A 137 2.77 -7.59 17.00
C LEU A 137 2.92 -8.03 18.46
#